data_AF-A0A8T7ENP9-F1
#
_entry.id   AF-A0A8T7ENP9-F1
#
_cell.length_a   1.000
_cell.length_b   1.000
_cell.length_c   1.000
_cell.angle_alpha   90.00
_cell.angle_beta   90.00
_cell.angle_gamma   90.00
#
_symmetry.space_group_name_H-M   'P 1'
#
loop_
_entity.id
_entity.type
_entity.pdbx_description
1 polymer ?
#
loop_
_entity_poly.entity_id
_entity_poly.type
_entity_poly.pdbx_seq_one_letter_code
_entity_poly.pdbx_strand_id
1 'polypeptide(L)'
;MGAGSPDASIQADNFSARFSTDVFFNASTYRFSIRADDEFQLRINDNIVLSTMNAGQPSTVLTIDLNLSGATKLQVDYRERTGARRSR
;
A
#
# COMPACT_ATOMS: atom_id res chain seq x y z
N MET A 1 10.77 -12.32 -3.37
CA MET A 1 11.34 -11.67 -4.58
C MET A 1 11.04 -10.19 -4.43
N GLY A 2 12.00 -9.38 -3.95
CA GLY A 2 11.87 -7.93 -3.72
C GLY A 2 13.10 -7.18 -4.22
N ALA A 3 13.78 -7.71 -5.25
CA ALA A 3 15.03 -7.17 -5.77
C ALA A 3 14.82 -6.17 -6.93
N GLY A 4 13.59 -5.72 -7.15
CA GLY A 4 13.23 -4.87 -8.27
C GLY A 4 13.16 -3.41 -7.86
N SER A 5 14.00 -2.57 -8.45
CA SER A 5 13.78 -1.13 -8.40
C SER A 5 12.61 -0.74 -9.32
N PRO A 6 11.74 0.22 -8.93
CA PRO A 6 10.69 0.73 -9.81
C PRO A 6 11.25 1.39 -11.09
N ASP A 7 12.51 1.84 -11.06
CA ASP A 7 13.23 2.41 -12.21
C ASP A 7 14.74 2.26 -12.02
N ALA A 8 15.54 2.16 -13.09
CA ALA A 8 17.00 2.03 -12.96
C ALA A 8 17.69 3.19 -12.24
N SER A 9 17.06 4.38 -12.19
CA SER A 9 17.54 5.55 -11.44
C SER A 9 17.21 5.51 -9.94
N ILE A 10 16.34 4.60 -9.51
CA ILE A 10 15.93 4.44 -8.12
C ILE A 10 16.71 3.26 -7.51
N GLN A 11 17.12 3.39 -6.25
CA GLN A 11 17.77 2.28 -5.54
C GLN A 11 16.73 1.22 -5.20
N ALA A 12 17.11 -0.06 -5.29
CA ALA A 12 16.19 -1.16 -5.03
C ALA A 12 15.70 -1.23 -3.57
N ASP A 13 16.48 -0.71 -2.63
CA ASP A 13 16.16 -0.68 -1.21
C ASP A 13 15.86 0.77 -0.76
N ASN A 14 15.18 0.93 0.38
CA ASN A 14 14.93 2.22 1.04
C ASN A 14 14.19 3.27 0.20
N PHE A 15 13.31 2.84 -0.70
CA PHE A 15 12.47 3.75 -1.48
C PHE A 15 11.03 3.81 -0.94
N SER A 16 10.30 4.84 -1.38
CA SER A 16 8.88 4.94 -1.13
C SER A 16 8.14 5.33 -2.40
N ALA A 17 6.89 4.92 -2.49
CA ALA A 17 6.00 5.27 -3.58
C ALA A 17 4.65 5.72 -3.02
N ARG A 18 4.00 6.64 -3.73
CA ARG A 18 2.64 7.07 -3.44
C ARG A 18 1.78 6.94 -4.69
N PHE A 19 0.68 6.21 -4.54
CA PHE A 19 -0.37 6.12 -5.54
C PHE A 19 -1.58 6.88 -5.01
N SER A 20 -2.14 7.78 -5.82
CA SER A 20 -3.34 8.52 -5.45
C SER A 20 -4.25 8.71 -6.64
N THR A 21 -5.56 8.59 -6.41
CA THR A 21 -6.57 8.84 -7.44
C THR A 21 -7.87 9.29 -6.78
N ASP A 22 -8.58 10.18 -7.46
CA ASP A 22 -9.98 10.50 -7.15
C ASP A 22 -10.89 9.61 -7.99
N VAL A 23 -11.81 8.90 -7.35
CA VAL A 23 -12.70 7.93 -8.00
C VAL A 23 -14.11 8.11 -7.48
N PHE A 24 -15.10 8.00 -8.37
CA PHE A 24 -16.49 7.97 -7.96
C PHE A 24 -16.95 6.52 -7.72
N PHE A 25 -17.49 6.26 -6.53
CA PHE A 25 -18.05 4.96 -6.16
C PHE A 25 -19.57 4.99 -6.15
N ASN A 26 -20.20 3.98 -6.76
CA ASN A 26 -21.62 3.71 -6.50
C ASN A 26 -21.79 3.23 -5.07
N ALA A 27 -22.89 3.60 -4.41
CA ALA A 27 -23.17 3.22 -3.03
C ALA A 27 -23.21 1.69 -2.86
N SER A 28 -22.15 1.13 -2.28
CA SER A 28 -21.99 -0.31 -2.07
C SER A 28 -20.85 -0.60 -1.08
N THR A 29 -20.68 -1.88 -0.75
CA THR A 29 -19.53 -2.37 0.03
C THR A 29 -18.42 -2.77 -0.93
N TYR A 30 -17.23 -2.21 -0.73
CA TYR A 30 -16.02 -2.51 -1.50
C TYR A 30 -14.98 -3.17 -0.61
N ARG A 31 -14.34 -4.22 -1.12
CA ARG A 31 -13.22 -4.90 -0.46
C ARG A 31 -11.90 -4.42 -1.03
N PHE A 32 -11.04 -3.90 -0.17
CA PHE A 32 -9.64 -3.64 -0.49
C PHE A 32 -8.79 -4.80 0.02
N SER A 33 -7.87 -5.28 -0.83
CA SER A 33 -6.88 -6.31 -0.48
C SER A 33 -5.51 -5.82 -0.89
N ILE A 34 -4.61 -5.66 0.07
CA ILE A 34 -3.26 -5.13 -0.16
C ILE A 34 -2.24 -6.10 0.40
N ARG A 35 -1.21 -6.37 -0.40
CA ARG A 35 0.00 -7.09 -0.01
C ARG A 35 1.20 -6.21 -0.37
N ALA A 36 2.07 -5.95 0.59
CA ALA A 36 3.30 -5.21 0.37
C ALA A 36 4.47 -5.93 1.04
N ASP A 37 5.63 -5.85 0.43
CA ASP A 37 6.94 -6.18 0.99
C ASP A 37 7.73 -4.90 0.79
N ASP A 38 7.97 -4.04 1.78
CA ASP A 38 7.75 -4.23 3.21
C ASP A 38 6.41 -3.70 3.74
N GLU A 39 6.09 -2.41 3.53
CA GLU A 39 5.02 -1.74 4.27
C GLU A 39 4.09 -0.92 3.36
N PHE A 40 2.84 -0.79 3.78
CA PHE A 40 1.87 0.06 3.12
C PHE A 40 0.95 0.78 4.11
N GLN A 41 0.29 1.82 3.61
CA GLN A 41 -0.77 2.55 4.30
C GLN A 41 -1.83 2.98 3.28
N LEU A 42 -3.05 2.48 3.46
CA LEU A 42 -4.23 2.88 2.68
C LEU A 42 -4.96 4.02 3.38
N ARG A 43 -5.27 5.05 2.61
CA ARG A 43 -6.10 6.19 3.02
C ARG A 43 -7.31 6.34 2.12
N ILE A 44 -8.44 6.66 2.74
CA ILE A 44 -9.72 6.96 2.08
C ILE A 44 -10.17 8.32 2.60
N ASN A 45 -10.35 9.29 1.71
CA ASN A 45 -10.67 10.67 2.06
C ASN A 45 -9.71 11.20 3.16
N ASP A 46 -8.41 11.00 2.92
CA ASP A 46 -7.29 11.37 3.81
C ASP A 46 -7.21 10.62 5.16
N ASN A 47 -8.21 9.80 5.50
CA ASN A 47 -8.23 8.98 6.72
C ASN A 47 -7.52 7.65 6.51
N ILE A 48 -6.68 7.26 7.47
CA ILE A 48 -6.00 5.95 7.47
C ILE A 48 -7.03 4.88 7.80
N VAL A 49 -7.24 3.94 6.87
CA VAL A 49 -8.19 2.83 7.06
C VAL A 49 -7.50 1.48 7.24
N LEU A 50 -6.28 1.33 6.72
CA LEU A 50 -5.50 0.10 6.82
C LEU A 50 -4.00 0.43 6.73
N SER A 51 -3.17 -0.14 7.60
CA SER A 51 -1.74 0.18 7.62
C SER A 51 -0.90 -0.95 8.21
N THR A 52 0.25 -1.22 7.59
CA THR A 52 1.34 -2.03 8.15
C THR A 52 2.56 -1.18 8.51
N MET A 53 2.47 0.15 8.40
CA MET A 53 3.57 1.06 8.70
C MET A 53 4.10 0.85 10.11
N ASN A 54 5.40 0.50 10.22
CA ASN A 54 6.10 0.19 11.47
C ASN A 54 5.56 -1.03 12.23
N ALA A 55 4.71 -1.86 11.60
CA ALA A 55 4.15 -3.06 12.23
C ALA A 55 5.09 -4.27 12.18
N GLY A 56 6.15 -4.22 11.35
CA GLY A 56 7.06 -5.36 11.17
C GLY A 56 6.38 -6.57 10.52
N GLN A 57 5.39 -6.34 9.66
CA GLN A 57 4.58 -7.37 8.99
C GLN A 57 4.83 -7.39 7.46
N PRO A 58 6.07 -7.60 7.00
CA PRO A 58 6.35 -7.65 5.57
C PRO A 58 5.61 -8.80 4.90
N SER A 59 5.26 -8.62 3.63
CA SER A 59 4.59 -9.61 2.78
C SER A 59 3.22 -10.10 3.27
N THR A 60 2.61 -9.42 4.26
CA THR A 60 1.28 -9.77 4.81
C THR A 60 0.17 -9.22 3.92
N VAL A 61 -0.84 -10.06 3.66
CA VAL A 61 -2.08 -9.64 3.00
C VAL A 61 -3.03 -9.11 4.07
N LEU A 62 -3.44 -7.85 3.96
CA LEU A 62 -4.54 -7.31 4.78
C LEU A 62 -5.72 -6.94 3.89
N THR A 63 -6.92 -7.21 4.42
CA THR A 63 -8.20 -6.93 3.75
C THR A 63 -9.09 -6.07 4.63
N ILE A 64 -9.83 -5.14 4.02
CA ILE A 64 -10.86 -4.34 4.69
C ILE A 64 -12.06 -4.15 3.77
N ASP A 65 -13.26 -4.26 4.34
CA ASP A 65 -14.53 -3.96 3.67
C ASP A 65 -15.01 -2.57 4.08
N LEU A 66 -15.29 -1.71 3.11
CA LEU A 66 -15.71 -0.32 3.32
C LEU A 66 -16.98 -0.02 2.53
N ASN A 67 -17.94 0.64 3.19
CA ASN A 67 -19.09 1.20 2.50
C ASN A 67 -18.67 2.53 1.87
N LEU A 68 -18.60 2.57 0.54
CA LEU A 68 -18.19 3.77 -0.20
C LEU A 68 -19.33 4.25 -1.09
N SER A 69 -19.40 5.56 -1.27
CA SER A 69 -20.33 6.23 -2.16
C SER A 69 -19.78 7.60 -2.56
N GLY A 70 -20.10 8.05 -3.77
CA GLY A 70 -19.72 9.37 -4.25
C GLY A 70 -18.23 9.50 -4.58
N ALA A 71 -17.81 10.75 -4.74
CA ALA A 71 -16.41 11.08 -4.98
C ALA A 71 -15.56 10.72 -3.75
N THR A 72 -14.54 9.90 -3.96
CA THR A 72 -13.66 9.39 -2.92
C THR A 72 -12.21 9.52 -3.35
N LYS A 73 -11.39 10.08 -2.48
CA LYS A 73 -9.94 10.14 -2.66
C LYS A 73 -9.30 8.87 -2.11
N LEU A 74 -8.65 8.11 -2.96
CA LEU A 74 -7.85 6.94 -2.58
C LEU A 74 -6.37 7.32 -2.57
N GLN A 75 -5.66 6.89 -1.54
CA GLN A 75 -4.20 6.97 -1.53
C GLN A 75 -3.59 5.71 -0.91
N VAL A 76 -2.55 5.18 -1.54
CA VAL A 76 -1.69 4.14 -0.98
C VAL A 76 -0.27 4.68 -0.90
N ASP A 77 0.24 4.76 0.33
CA ASP A 77 1.65 4.98 0.60
C ASP A 77 2.33 3.61 0.73
N TYR A 78 3.45 3.41 0.04
CA TYR A 78 4.27 2.20 0.10
C TYR A 78 5.70 2.57 0.50
N ARG A 79 6.33 1.70 1.31
CA ARG A 79 7.73 1.83 1.73
C ARG A 79 8.44 0.49 1.62
N GLU A 80 9.51 0.48 0.84
CA GLU A 80 10.53 -0.57 0.83
C GLU A 80 11.63 -0.18 1.82
N ARG A 81 12.07 -1.08 2.69
CA ARG A 81 13.20 -0.84 3.58
C ARG A 81 14.41 -1.64 3.14
N THR A 82 14.30 -2.96 3.10
CA THR A 82 15.42 -3.84 2.78
C THR A 82 14.91 -5.11 2.14
N GLY A 83 15.53 -5.52 1.03
CA GLY A 83 15.16 -6.74 0.33
C GLY A 83 15.04 -7.94 1.28
N ALA A 84 13.88 -8.62 1.22
CA ALA A 84 13.54 -9.81 1.99
C ALA A 84 14.77 -10.67 2.27
N ARG A 85 15.16 -10.73 3.56
CA ARG A 85 16.26 -11.51 4.14
C ARG A 85 17.19 -12.16 3.11
N ARG A 86 18.43 -11.67 3.01
CA ARG A 86 19.55 -12.49 2.49
C ARG A 86 19.58 -13.82 3.26
N SER A 87 18.98 -14.89 2.74
CA SER A 87 19.36 -16.23 3.18
C SER A 87 20.77 -16.44 2.66
N ARG A 88 21.74 -16.40 3.56
CA ARG A 88 23.01 -17.08 3.35
C ARG A 88 22.77 -18.58 3.31
#